data_AF-A0A527G4G9-F1
#
_entry.id   AF-A0A527G4G9-F1
#
_cell.length_a   1.000
_cell.length_b   1.000
_cell.length_c   1.000
_cell.angle_alpha   90.00
_cell.angle_beta   90.00
_cell.angle_gamma   90.00
#
_symmetry.space_group_name_H-M   'P 1'
#
loop_
_entity.id
_entity.type
_entity.pdbx_description
1 polymer ?
#
loop_
_entity_poly.entity_id
_entity_poly.type
_entity_poly.pdbx_seq_one_letter_code
_entity_poly.pdbx_strand_id
1 'polypeptide(L)' 'GMSVGTIAHRLALESSTVTPLVKRMEQAGLVTRQRSQTDERQVQVDLTSAGRGLLVQCNCLNETLVERSGMT' A
#
# COMPACT_ATOMS: atom_id res chain seq x y z
N GLY A 1 -8.20 -2.72 -5.75
CA GLY A 1 -6.84 -2.71 -5.19
C GLY A 1 -5.81 -2.31 -6.20
N MET A 2 -4.56 -2.24 -5.74
CA MET A 2 -3.38 -2.02 -6.57
C MET A 2 -2.42 -3.20 -6.41
N SER A 3 -1.70 -3.59 -7.46
CA SER A 3 -0.74 -4.67 -7.33
C SER A 3 0.47 -4.24 -6.49
N VAL A 4 1.10 -5.19 -5.79
CA VAL A 4 2.35 -4.94 -5.05
C VAL A 4 3.43 -4.35 -5.97
N GLY A 5 3.51 -4.81 -7.22
CA GLY A 5 4.46 -4.29 -8.20
C GLY A 5 4.20 -2.83 -8.57
N THR A 6 2.94 -2.43 -8.75
CA THR A 6 2.59 -1.02 -9.02
C THR A 6 2.87 -0.13 -7.80
N ILE A 7 2.63 -0.62 -6.58
CA ILE A 7 2.97 0.11 -5.35
C ILE A 7 4.48 0.33 -5.27
N ALA A 8 5.26 -0.73 -5.52
CA ALA A 8 6.71 -0.67 -5.52
C ALA A 8 7.25 0.33 -6.55
N HIS A 9 6.72 0.28 -7.78
CA HIS A 9 7.06 1.24 -8.83
C HIS A 9 6.74 2.69 -8.44
N ARG A 10 5.56 2.97 -7.86
CA ARG A 10 5.18 4.33 -7.42
C ARG A 10 6.05 4.85 -6.29
N LEU A 11 6.56 3.97 -5.43
CA LEU A 11 7.45 4.32 -4.34
C LEU A 11 8.93 4.33 -4.77
N ALA A 12 9.24 4.06 -6.04
CA ALA A 12 10.60 3.86 -6.54
C ALA A 12 11.39 2.82 -5.71
N LEU A 13 10.70 1.75 -5.30
CA LEU A 13 11.26 0.66 -4.50
C LEU A 13 11.15 -0.67 -5.24
N GLU A 14 12.00 -1.62 -4.84
CA GLU A 14 11.90 -2.99 -5.30
C GLU A 14 10.70 -3.70 -4.66
N SER A 15 10.05 -4.59 -5.43
CA SER A 15 8.90 -5.36 -4.94
C SER A 15 9.26 -6.23 -3.73
N SER A 16 10.52 -6.70 -3.66
CA SER A 16 11.07 -7.44 -2.53
C SER A 16 11.10 -6.63 -1.23
N THR A 17 11.26 -5.31 -1.32
CA THR A 17 11.26 -4.38 -0.17
C THR A 17 9.84 -4.03 0.29
N VAL A 18 8.90 -3.92 -0.64
CA VAL A 18 7.49 -3.57 -0.34
C VAL A 18 6.71 -4.77 0.20
N THR A 19 7.02 -5.99 -0.24
CA THR A 19 6.36 -7.22 0.21
C THR A 19 6.30 -7.39 1.74
N PRO A 20 7.41 -7.23 2.51
CA PRO A 20 7.37 -7.32 3.96
C PRO A 20 6.60 -6.17 4.62
N LEU A 21 6.58 -4.97 4.02
CA LEU A 21 5.77 -3.85 4.50
C LEU A 21 4.28 -4.14 4.36
N VAL A 22 3.85 -4.58 3.18
CA VAL A 22 2.45 -4.94 2.92
C VAL A 22 2.00 -6.09 3.82
N LYS A 23 2.85 -7.11 4.02
CA LYS A 23 2.55 -8.22 4.95
C LYS A 23 2.33 -7.73 6.39
N ARG A 24 3.14 -6.77 6.87
CA ARG A 24 2.94 -6.16 8.19
C ARG A 24 1.63 -5.37 8.27
N MET A 25 1.31 -4.59 7.24
CA MET A 25 0.05 -3.83 7.20
C MET A 25 -1.18 -4.75 7.17
N GLU A 26 -1.09 -5.92 6.51
CA GLU A 26 -2.14 -6.93 6.53
C GLU A 26 -2.32 -7.53 7.92
N GLN A 27 -1.21 -7.89 8.59
CA GLN A 27 -1.24 -8.38 9.97
C GLN A 27 -1.82 -7.34 10.95
N ALA A 28 -1.62 -6.05 10.68
CA ALA A 28 -2.22 -4.96 11.43
C ALA A 28 -3.71 -4.70 11.07
N GLY A 29 -4.28 -5.44 10.11
CA GLY A 29 -5.67 -5.28 9.67
C GLY A 29 -5.94 -4.03 8.84
N LEU A 30 -4.89 -3.36 8.33
CA LEU A 30 -5.00 -2.11 7.58
C LEU A 30 -5.17 -2.33 6.07
N VAL A 31 -4.66 -3.46 5.55
CA VAL A 31 -4.84 -3.86 4.15
C VAL A 31 -5.30 -5.31 4.05
N THR A 32 -5.98 -5.65 2.96
CA THR A 32 -6.23 -7.02 2.52
C THR A 32 -5.42 -7.32 1.28
N ARG A 33 -4.91 -8.55 1.19
CA ARG A 33 -4.29 -9.05 -0.04
C ARG A 33 -5.17 -10.11 -0.69
N GLN A 34 -5.32 -10.01 -1.99
CA GLN A 34 -6.00 -11.02 -2.80
C GLN A 34 -5.16 -11.30 -4.04
N ARG A 35 -5.11 -12.57 -4.47
CA ARG A 35 -4.53 -12.89 -5.77
C ARG A 35 -5.44 -12.33 -6.85
N SER A 36 -4.86 -11.67 -7.84
CA SER A 36 -5.61 -11.14 -8.97
C SER A 36 -6.25 -12.29 -9.74
N GLN A 37 -7.52 -12.15 -10.10
CA GLN A 37 -8.22 -13.14 -10.94
C GLN A 37 -7.77 -13.07 -12.41
N THR A 38 -7.22 -11.93 -12.84
CA THR A 38 -6.76 -11.71 -14.21
C THR A 38 -5.32 -12.18 -14.43
N ASP A 39 -4.50 -12.19 -13.38
CA ASP A 39 -3.12 -12.65 -13.41
C ASP A 39 -2.75 -13.23 -12.04
N GLU A 40 -2.74 -14.57 -11.96
CA GLU A 40 -2.50 -15.29 -10.71
C GLU A 40 -1.12 -15.03 -10.10
N ARG A 41 -0.18 -14.47 -10.89
CA ARG A 41 1.16 -14.09 -10.43
C ARG A 41 1.15 -12.77 -9.65
N GLN A 42 0.07 -12.00 -9.72
CA GLN A 42 -0.05 -10.70 -9.09
C GLN A 42 -0.88 -10.77 -7.81
N VAL A 43 -0.37 -10.10 -6.77
CA VAL A 43 -1.10 -9.87 -5.54
C VAL A 43 -1.63 -8.44 -5.57
N GLN A 44 -2.95 -8.31 -5.52
CA GLN A 44 -3.62 -7.03 -5.30
C GLN A 44 -3.71 -6.74 -3.80
N VAL A 45 -3.52 -5.47 -3.49
CA VAL A 45 -3.60 -4.91 -2.14
C VAL A 45 -4.71 -3.89 -2.12
N ASP A 46 -5.60 -4.02 -1.15
CA ASP A 46 -6.73 -3.12 -0.91
C ASP A 46 -6.67 -2.60 0.53
N LEU A 47 -7.00 -1.32 0.73
CA LEU A 47 -7.15 -0.76 2.08
C LEU A 47 -8.44 -1.28 2.71
N THR A 48 -8.35 -1.69 3.98
CA THR A 48 -9.54 -1.98 4.79
C THR A 48 -10.20 -0.67 5.24
N SER A 49 -11.41 -0.77 5.81
CA SER A 49 -12.05 0.36 6.48
C SER A 49 -11.17 0.96 7.59
N ALA A 50 -10.46 0.11 8.34
CA ALA A 50 -9.50 0.55 9.35
C ALA A 50 -8.29 1.26 8.74
N GLY A 51 -7.75 0.75 7.63
CA GLY A 51 -6.68 1.40 6.88
C GLY A 51 -7.07 2.78 6.34
N ARG A 52 -8.30 2.92 5.82
CA ARG A 52 -8.84 4.21 5.38
C ARG A 52 -9.02 5.17 6.56
N GLY A 53 -9.55 4.70 7.69
CA GLY A 53 -9.71 5.51 8.90
C GLY A 53 -8.37 6.03 9.42
N LEU A 54 -7.33 5.19 9.44
CA LEU A 54 -5.99 5.58 9.86
C LEU A 54 -5.38 6.62 8.92
N LEU A 55 -5.60 6.50 7.61
CA LEU A 55 -5.14 7.47 6.63
C LEU A 55 -5.78 8.86 6.86
N VAL A 56 -7.07 8.89 7.22
CA VAL A 56 -7.77 10.13 7.61
C VAL A 56 -7.22 10.71 8.92
N GLN A 57 -6.88 9.88 9.89
CA GLN A 57 -6.27 10.35 11.15
C GLN A 57 -4.86 10.89 10.93
N CYS A 58 -4.11 10.32 10.00
CA CYS A 58 -2.76 10.75 9.66
C CYS A 58 -2.73 11.86 8.61
N ASN A 59 -3.86 12.52 8.29
CA ASN A 59 -3.94 13.44 7.16
C ASN A 59 -2.94 14.61 7.24
N CYS A 60 -2.68 15.15 8.44
CA CYS A 60 -1.66 16.18 8.65
C CYS A 60 -0.24 15.69 8.33
N LEU A 61 0.08 14.45 8.70
CA LEU A 61 1.35 13.81 8.38
C LEU A 61 1.44 13.46 6.90
N ASN A 62 0.32 13.01 6.31
CA ASN A 62 0.24 12.63 4.91
C ASN A 62 0.51 13.81 3.98
N GLU A 63 -0.04 14.99 4.29
CA GLU A 63 0.20 16.21 3.52
C GLU A 63 1.70 16.57 3.51
N THR A 64 2.35 16.56 4.68
CA THR A 64 3.79 16.80 4.79
C THR A 64 4.64 15.70 4.15
N LEU A 65 4.21 14.44 4.26
CA LEU A 65 4.90 13.30 3.63
C LEU A 65 4.80 13.37 2.11
N VAL A 66 3.64 13.69 1.54
CA VAL A 66 3.44 13.81 0.09
C VAL A 66 4.29 14.96 -0.45
N GLU A 67 4.26 16.12 0.21
CA GLU A 67 5.06 17.28 -0.19
C GLU A 67 6.57 16.97 -0.21
N ARG A 68 7.06 16.22 0.79
CA ARG A 68 8.49 15.92 0.93
C ARG A 68 8.95 14.63 0.23
N SER A 69 8.02 13.74 -0.14
CA SER A 69 8.33 12.49 -0.85
C SER A 69 8.38 12.64 -2.37
N GLY A 70 8.02 13.81 -2.90
CA GLY A 70 8.00 14.05 -4.35
C GLY A 70 6.91 13.26 -5.07
N MET A 71 5.89 12.78 -4.35
CA MET A 71 4.76 12.01 -4.87
C MET A 71 3.62 12.93 -5.32
N THR A 72 3.92 13.92 -6.18
CA THR A 72 2.96 14.74 -6.93
C THR A 72 3.07 14.43 -8.41
#